data_AF-R6BJ82-F1
#
_entry.id   AF-R6BJ82-F1
#
_cell.length_a   1.000
_cell.length_b   1.000
_cell.length_c   1.000
_cell.angle_alpha   90.00
_cell.angle_beta   90.00
_cell.angle_gamma   90.00
#
_symmetry.space_group_name_H-M   'P 1'
#
loop_
_entity.id
_entity.type
_entity.pdbx_description
1 polymer ?
#
loop_
_entity_poly.entity_id
_entity_poly.type
_entity_poly.pdbx_seq_one_letter_code
_entity_poly.pdbx_strand_id
1 'polypeptide(L)' 'MARQTRSDCTVGTFEKKNGLPPGTIRNKDGRDTRSDKLIGTIRREGEKKGGKR' A
#
# COMPACT_ATOMS: atom_id res chain seq x y z
N MET A 1 -19.38 5.04 3.83
CA MET A 1 -18.06 4.87 3.19
C MET A 1 -17.08 4.32 4.22
N ALA A 2 -16.41 3.20 3.94
CA ALA A 2 -15.32 2.74 4.80
C ALA A 2 -14.19 3.79 4.79
N ARG A 3 -13.67 4.14 5.97
CA ARG A 3 -12.52 5.05 6.06
C ARG A 3 -11.30 4.38 5.44
N GLN A 4 -10.68 5.04 4.47
CA GLN A 4 -9.40 4.61 3.95
C GLN A 4 -8.33 4.68 5.05
N THR A 5 -7.34 3.79 4.98
CA THR A 5 -6.13 3.89 5.81
C THR A 5 -5.48 5.26 5.60
N ARG A 6 -4.94 5.84 6.66
CA ARG A 6 -4.18 7.09 6.60
C ARG A 6 -3.01 6.95 5.62
N SER A 7 -2.73 8.01 4.87
CA SER A 7 -1.68 8.04 3.84
C SER A 7 -0.28 7.91 4.42
N ASP A 8 -0.06 8.35 5.65
CA ASP A 8 1.20 8.32 6.40
C ASP A 8 1.43 6.98 7.15
N CYS A 9 0.51 6.02 7.03
CA CYS A 9 0.73 4.67 7.53
C CYS A 9 1.78 3.95 6.66
N THR A 10 2.69 3.18 7.29
CA THR A 10 3.62 2.31 6.57
C THR A 10 2.97 0.99 6.17
N VAL A 11 3.50 0.32 5.14
CA VAL A 11 3.05 -1.01 4.69
C VAL A 11 3.14 -2.04 5.80
N GLY A 12 4.28 -2.12 6.49
CA GLY A 12 4.47 -3.11 7.55
C GLY A 12 3.50 -2.89 8.72
N THR A 13 3.16 -1.64 9.04
CA THR A 13 2.15 -1.34 10.08
C THR A 13 0.76 -1.69 9.59
N PHE A 14 0.45 -1.42 8.32
CA PHE A 14 -0.83 -1.77 7.73
C PHE A 14 -1.05 -3.28 7.72
N GLU A 15 -0.06 -4.06 7.29
CA GLU A 15 -0.15 -5.52 7.26
C GLU A 15 -0.41 -6.08 8.66
N LYS A 16 0.40 -5.67 9.65
CA LYS A 16 0.22 -6.07 11.05
C LYS A 16 -1.16 -5.68 11.60
N LYS A 17 -1.60 -4.45 11.37
CA LYS A 17 -2.88 -3.94 11.89
C LYS A 17 -4.09 -4.67 11.30
N ASN A 18 -3.98 -5.16 10.07
CA ASN A 18 -5.04 -5.89 9.39
C ASN A 18 -4.87 -7.42 9.48
N GLY A 19 -3.90 -7.92 10.25
CA GLY A 19 -3.64 -9.36 10.37
C GLY A 19 -3.16 -10.02 9.08
N LEU A 20 -2.58 -9.24 8.17
CA LEU A 20 -2.06 -9.74 6.90
C LEU A 20 -0.63 -10.27 7.09
N PRO A 21 -0.25 -11.35 6.37
CA PRO A 21 1.13 -11.78 6.31
C PRO A 21 2.05 -10.65 5.83
N PRO A 22 3.31 -10.60 6.30
CA PRO A 22 4.27 -9.64 5.78
C PRO A 22 4.49 -9.86 4.28
N GLY A 23 4.52 -8.77 3.53
CA GLY A 23 4.64 -8.80 2.08
C GLY A 23 3.40 -9.28 1.35
N THR A 24 2.23 -8.99 1.93
CA THR A 24 0.94 -9.09 1.24
C THR A 24 0.80 -7.98 0.20
N ILE A 25 1.28 -6.77 0.51
CA ILE A 25 1.30 -5.68 -0.45
C ILE A 25 2.49 -5.86 -1.39
N ARG A 26 2.20 -5.99 -2.69
CA ARG A 26 3.20 -6.18 -3.74
C ARG A 26 3.27 -4.96 -4.67
N ASN A 27 4.48 -4.69 -5.16
CA ASN A 27 4.69 -3.75 -6.25
C ASN A 27 4.15 -4.35 -7.57
N LYS A 28 3.99 -3.51 -8.60
CA LYS A 28 3.49 -3.98 -9.92
C LYS A 28 4.40 -5.01 -10.60
N ASP A 29 5.68 -5.04 -10.25
CA ASP A 29 6.64 -6.03 -10.72
C ASP A 29 6.56 -7.37 -9.95
N GLY A 30 5.60 -7.52 -9.04
CA GLY A 30 5.38 -8.73 -8.23
C GLY A 30 6.33 -8.88 -7.04
N ARG A 31 7.33 -8.00 -6.92
CA ARG A 31 8.23 -7.98 -5.76
C ARG A 31 7.56 -7.38 -4.55
N ASP A 32 8.10 -7.74 -3.40
CA ASP A 32 7.62 -7.24 -2.12
C ASP A 32 7.69 -5.71 -2.05
N THR A 33 6.63 -5.09 -1.57
CA THR A 33 6.66 -3.66 -1.27
C THR A 33 7.41 -3.46 0.04
N ARG A 34 8.41 -2.58 0.01
CA ARG A 34 9.20 -2.29 1.21
C ARG A 34 8.29 -1.91 2.39
N SER A 35 8.55 -2.51 3.55
CA SER A 35 7.72 -2.36 4.75
C SER A 35 7.68 -0.93 5.30
N ASP A 36 8.73 -0.13 5.04
CA ASP A 36 8.86 1.28 5.42
C ASP A 36 8.14 2.23 4.44
N LYS A 37 7.64 1.74 3.31
CA LYS A 37 6.93 2.57 2.32
C LYS A 37 5.58 3.03 2.86
N LEU A 38 5.19 4.26 2.53
CA LEU A 38 3.91 4.83 2.91
C LEU A 38 2.77 4.36 2.00
N ILE A 39 1.60 4.10 2.58
CA ILE A 39 0.36 3.74 1.86
C ILE A 39 -0.01 4.82 0.84
N GLY A 40 0.15 6.10 1.20
CA GLY A 40 -0.12 7.23 0.31
C GLY A 40 0.78 7.25 -0.94
N THR A 41 2.04 6.80 -0.80
CA THR A 41 2.96 6.69 -1.95
C THR A 41 2.50 5.60 -2.90
N ILE A 42 2.07 4.44 -2.38
CA ILE A 42 1.58 3.31 -3.17
C ILE A 42 0.30 3.68 -3.92
N ARG A 43 -0.62 4.39 -3.26
CA ARG A 43 -1.83 4.92 -3.92
C ARG A 43 -1.47 5.82 -5.10
N ARG A 44 -0.59 6.79 -4.88
CA ARG A 44 -0.16 7.73 -5.92
C ARG A 44 0.55 7.04 -7.09
N GLU A 45 1.38 6.05 -6.82
CA GLU A 45 2.02 5.22 -7.86
C GLU A 45 1.01 4.38 -8.65
N GLY A 46 -0.02 3.87 -7.96
CA GLY A 46 -1.16 3.20 -8.57
C GLY A 46 -1.92 4.13 -9.52
N GLU A 47 -2.27 5.32 -9.04
CA GLU A 47 -3.01 6.36 -9.77
C GLU A 47 -2.22 6.91 -10.97
N LYS A 48 -0.94 7.24 -10.81
CA LYS A 48 -0.10 7.78 -11.89
C LYS A 48 0.03 6.85 -13.11
N LYS A 49 -0.14 5.54 -12.93
CA LYS A 49 -0.05 4.54 -14.00
C LYS A 49 -1.42 3.96 -14.40
N GLY A 50 -2.51 4.36 -13.75
CA GLY A 50 -3.87 4.06 -14.14
C GLY A 50 -4.54 5.36 -14.56
N GLY A 51 -4.31 5.79 -15.80
CA GLY A 51 -5.09 6.91 -16.37
C GLY A 51 -6.58 6.66 -16.11
N LYS A 52 -7.24 7.70 -15.57
CA LYS A 52 -8.69 7.83 -15.31
C LYS A 52 -9.51 6.55 -15.53
N ARG A 53 -9.99 5.95 -14.44
CA ARG A 53 -11.22 5.15 -14.47
C ARG A 53 -12.27 5.90 -13.67
#